data_AF-Q5F5I7-F1
#
_entry.id   AF-Q5F5I7-F1
#
_cell.length_a   1.000
_cell.length_b   1.000
_cell.length_c   1.000
_cell.angle_alpha   90.00
_cell.angle_beta   90.00
_cell.angle_gamma   90.00
#
_symmetry.space_group_name_H-M   'P 1'
#
loop_
_entity.id
_entity.type
_entity.pdbx_description
1 polymer ?
#
loop_
_entity_poly.entity_id
_entity_poly.type
_entity_poly.pdbx_seq_one_letter_code
_entity_poly.pdbx_strand_id
1 'polypeptide(L)' 'MDNFYTHEYQVRHQTIEDGVELNLQTEGEYSIMSEDALWNAPGEFHQLAWLYLCSSVDTLDRYTQEN' A
#
# COMPACT_ATOMS: atom_id res chain seq x y z
N MET A 1 6.80 1.83 12.41
CA MET A 1 7.30 2.48 11.18
C MET A 1 8.81 2.52 11.14
N ASP A 2 9.49 2.85 12.25
CA ASP A 2 10.96 2.99 12.29
C ASP A 2 11.74 1.81 11.68
N ASN A 3 11.37 0.57 12.02
CA ASN A 3 12.02 -0.61 11.45
C ASN A 3 11.91 -0.64 9.90
N PHE A 4 10.73 -0.33 9.36
CA PHE A 4 10.52 -0.26 7.91
C PHE A 4 11.36 0.86 7.28
N TYR A 5 11.37 2.06 7.87
CA TYR A 5 12.18 3.16 7.35
C TYR A 5 13.68 2.83 7.38
N THR A 6 14.19 2.27 8.49
CA THR A 6 15.61 1.98 8.68
C THR A 6 16.12 0.81 7.85
N HIS A 7 15.36 -0.29 7.73
CA HIS A 7 15.90 -1.50 7.10
C HIS A 7 15.39 -1.72 5.69
N GLU A 8 14.18 -1.27 5.37
CA GLU A 8 13.53 -1.56 4.10
C GLU A 8 13.53 -0.36 3.15
N TYR A 9 13.18 0.82 3.64
CA TYR A 9 13.18 2.04 2.83
C TYR A 9 14.61 2.51 2.54
N GLN A 10 15.48 2.62 3.56
CA GLN A 10 16.85 3.09 3.33
C GLN A 10 17.64 2.20 2.37
N VAL A 11 17.47 0.88 2.42
CA VAL A 11 18.15 -0.04 1.49
C VAL A 11 17.70 0.21 0.05
N ARG A 12 16.39 0.42 -0.17
CA ARG A 12 15.85 0.75 -1.50
C ARG A 12 16.31 2.13 -1.97
N HIS A 13 16.34 3.12 -1.06
CA HIS A 13 16.83 4.46 -1.35
C HIS A 13 18.32 4.43 -1.77
N GLN A 14 19.16 3.71 -1.02
CA GLN A 14 20.58 3.54 -1.36
C GLN A 14 20.75 2.85 -2.71
N THR A 15 19.95 1.80 -2.98
CA THR A 15 19.99 1.09 -4.27
C THR A 15 19.65 2.01 -5.46
N ILE A 16 18.76 2.97 -5.27
CA ILE A 16 18.41 3.97 -6.28
C ILE A 16 19.52 5.01 -6.43
N GLU A 17 20.11 5.46 -5.32
CA GLU A 17 21.28 6.34 -5.35
C GLU A 17 22.48 5.68 -6.04
N ASP A 18 22.64 4.36 -5.89
CA ASP A 18 23.67 3.55 -6.55
C ASP A 18 23.43 3.40 -8.07
N GLY A 19 22.33 3.95 -8.60
CA GLY A 19 22.05 4.07 -10.02
C GLY A 19 21.22 2.94 -10.61
N VAL A 20 20.51 2.16 -9.78
CA VAL A 20 19.53 1.20 -10.31
C VAL A 20 18.37 1.97 -10.93
N GLU A 21 18.17 1.77 -12.23
CA GLU A 21 17.08 2.37 -12.98
C GLU A 21 15.75 1.71 -12.59
N LEU A 22 15.12 2.26 -11.55
CA LEU A 22 13.75 1.92 -11.18
C LEU A 22 12.79 2.95 -11.77
N ASN A 23 11.74 2.49 -12.43
CA ASN A 23 10.63 3.36 -12.78
C ASN A 23 9.84 3.70 -11.51
N LEU A 24 10.11 4.87 -10.94
CA LEU A 24 9.41 5.36 -9.75
C LEU A 24 8.12 6.11 -10.10
N GLN A 25 7.90 6.42 -11.37
CA GLN A 25 6.74 7.19 -11.79
C GLN A 25 5.48 6.34 -11.69
N THR A 26 4.48 6.87 -10.98
CA THR A 26 3.11 6.41 -11.14
C THR A 26 2.47 7.12 -12.33
N GLU A 27 1.25 6.74 -12.73
CA GLU A 27 0.52 7.48 -13.78
C GLU A 27 0.26 8.96 -13.42
N GLY A 28 0.44 9.35 -12.15
CA GLY A 28 0.38 10.74 -11.69
C GLY A 28 1.76 11.38 -11.48
N GLU A 29 1.77 12.60 -10.94
CA GLU A 29 3.01 13.32 -10.58
C GLU A 29 3.74 12.73 -9.35
N TYR A 30 3.23 11.63 -8.80
CA TYR A 30 3.72 11.06 -7.55
C TYR A 30 4.72 9.93 -7.82
N SER A 31 5.82 9.96 -7.07
CA SER A 31 6.74 8.84 -6.97
C SER A 31 6.17 7.78 -6.03
N ILE A 32 6.29 6.51 -6.38
CA ILE A 32 6.01 5.39 -5.45
C ILE A 32 6.85 5.47 -4.16
N MET A 33 7.95 6.23 -4.20
CA MET A 33 8.85 6.46 -3.08
C MET A 33 8.72 7.85 -2.46
N SER A 34 7.67 8.61 -2.78
CA SER A 34 7.40 9.82 -2.01
C SER A 34 7.12 9.44 -0.55
N GLU A 35 7.59 10.28 0.37
CA GLU A 35 7.35 10.07 1.80
C GLU A 35 5.85 9.95 2.09
N ASP A 36 5.03 10.78 1.43
CA ASP A 36 3.57 10.74 1.52
C ASP A 36 2.99 9.41 1.05
N ALA A 37 3.44 8.86 -0.09
CA ALA A 37 2.96 7.57 -0.58
C ALA A 37 3.25 6.44 0.43
N LEU A 38 4.46 6.45 1.00
CA LEU A 38 4.86 5.45 1.99
C LEU A 38 4.14 5.62 3.33
N TRP A 39 3.89 6.86 3.74
CA TRP A 39 3.17 7.15 4.96
C TRP A 39 1.69 6.80 4.87
N ASN A 40 1.07 7.05 3.71
CA ASN A 40 -0.34 6.79 3.48
C ASN A 40 -0.63 5.31 3.19
N ALA A 41 0.32 4.56 2.63
CA ALA A 41 0.14 3.16 2.24
C ALA A 41 -0.43 2.26 3.36
N PRO A 42 0.04 2.31 4.62
CA PRO A 42 -0.60 1.57 5.71
C PRO A 42 -2.05 1.98 5.92
N GLY A 43 -2.36 3.28 5.92
CA GLY A 43 -3.72 3.79 6.10
C GLY A 43 -4.67 3.30 5.00
N GLU A 44 -4.22 3.40 3.75
CA GLU A 44 -4.95 2.93 2.57
C GLU A 44 -5.17 1.41 2.62
N PHE A 45 -4.15 0.64 3.01
CA PHE A 45 -4.27 -0.80 3.20
C PHE A 45 -5.34 -1.15 4.23
N HIS A 46 -5.36 -0.49 5.39
CA HIS A 46 -6.38 -0.74 6.41
C HIS A 46 -7.79 -0.40 5.89
N GLN A 47 -7.94 0.72 5.17
CA GLN A 47 -9.22 1.12 4.59
C GLN A 47 -9.72 0.10 3.56
N LEU A 48 -8.85 -0.35 2.65
CA LEU A 48 -9.20 -1.37 1.66
C LEU A 48 -9.54 -2.71 2.32
N ALA A 49 -8.73 -3.15 3.29
CA ALA A 49 -8.99 -4.38 4.03
C ALA A 49 -10.34 -4.34 4.75
N TRP A 50 -10.69 -3.20 5.35
CA TRP A 50 -12.00 -3.01 5.97
C TRP A 50 -13.15 -3.05 4.95
N LEU A 51 -13.00 -2.40 3.80
CA LEU A 51 -14.00 -2.44 2.73
C LEU A 51 -14.21 -3.86 2.20
N TYR A 52 -13.13 -4.62 2.00
CA TYR A 52 -13.22 -6.03 1.59
C TYR A 52 -13.89 -6.89 2.65
N LEU A 53 -13.62 -6.65 3.93
CA LEU A 53 -14.29 -7.35 5.02
C LEU A 53 -15.80 -7.08 5.00
N CYS A 54 -16.21 -5.81 4.94
CA CYS A 54 -17.61 -5.42 4.86
C CYS A 54 -18.32 -6.02 3.63
N SER A 55 -17.67 -5.97 2.46
CA SER A 55 -18.21 -6.55 1.23
C SER A 55 -18.36 -8.08 1.31
N SER A 56 -17.42 -8.75 1.99
CA SER A 56 -17.49 -10.19 2.21
C SER A 56 -18.64 -10.56 3.15
N VAL A 57 -18.83 -9.80 4.23
CA VAL A 57 -19.96 -9.96 5.16
C VAL A 57 -21.30 -9.75 4.45
N ASP A 58 -21.45 -8.67 3.70
CA ASP A 58 -22.67 -8.38 2.93
C ASP A 58 -23.00 -9.49 1.92
N THR A 59 -21.97 -10.10 1.33
CA THR A 59 -22.14 -11.26 0.44
C THR A 59 -22.65 -12.48 1.22
N LEU A 60 -22.09 -12.78 2.39
CA LEU A 60 -22.53 -13.89 3.24
C LEU A 60 -23.95 -13.70 3.77
N ASP A 61 -24.32 -12.47 4.14
CA ASP A 61 -25.67 -12.14 4.61
C ASP A 61 -26.71 -12.38 3.51
N ARG A 62 -26.43 -11.97 2.26
CA ARG A 62 -27.29 -12.26 1.11
C ARG A 62 -27.44 -13.76 0.86
N TYR A 63 -26.34 -14.51 0.91
CA TYR A 63 -26.40 -15.98 0.79
C TYR A 63 -27.24 -16.66 1.87
N THR A 64 -27.33 -16.06 3.07
CA THR A 64 -28.13 -16.58 4.18
C THR A 64 -29.61 -16.26 4.03
N GLN A 65 -29.98 -15.22 3.26
CA GLN A 65 -31.37 -14.85 3.01
C GLN A 65 -32.00 -15.62 1.84
N GLU A 66 -31.19 -16.14 0.92
CA GLU A 66 -31.64 -16.89 -0.26
C GLU A 66 -31.82 -18.40 -0.01
N ASN A 67 -31.37 -18.92 1.14
CA ASN A 67 -31.51 -20.33 1.55
C ASN A 67 -32.40 -20.48 2.79
#